data_AF-A0A0A2K7S1-F1
#
_entry.id   AF-A0A0A2K7S1-F1
#
_cell.length_a   1.000
_cell.length_b   1.000
_cell.length_c   1.000
_cell.angle_alpha   90.00
_cell.angle_beta   90.00
_cell.angle_gamma   90.00
#
_symmetry.space_group_name_H-M   'P 1'
#
loop_
_entity.id
_entity.type
_entity.pdbx_description
1 polymer ?
#
loop_
_entity_poly.entity_id
_entity_poly.type
_entity_poly.pdbx_seq_one_letter_code
_entity_poly.pdbx_strand_id
1 'polypeptide(L)'
;MSRMFSTSVRALLKWSGFDRAKLPDDWRNAVETFTMPGGGAEAKLGKLKRIYIRYRGNDPVHQSHFNPEDKRWVISAEISGEDGRKVCHIFKDGKGTTKKDDDPR
;
A
#
# COMPACT_ATOMS: atom_id res chain seq x y z
N MET A 1 -9.55 18.11 32.97
CA MET A 1 -9.70 16.82 32.29
C MET A 1 -8.67 16.73 31.16
N SER A 2 -7.47 16.26 31.48
CA SER A 2 -6.37 16.14 30.51
C SER A 2 -6.62 14.90 29.66
N ARG A 3 -6.89 15.08 28.36
CA ARG A 3 -6.94 13.98 27.40
C ARG A 3 -5.51 13.48 27.21
N MET A 4 -5.16 12.38 27.87
CA MET A 4 -3.90 11.71 27.62
C MET A 4 -3.94 11.14 26.21
N PHE A 5 -3.18 11.74 25.30
CA PHE A 5 -2.93 11.18 23.98
C PHE A 5 -2.12 9.89 24.19
N SER A 6 -2.82 8.75 24.10
CA SER A 6 -2.19 7.44 24.05
C SER A 6 -1.24 7.44 22.86
N THR A 7 0.05 7.51 23.12
CA THR A 7 1.10 7.21 22.16
C THR A 7 0.99 5.73 21.84
N SER A 8 0.13 5.41 20.87
CA SER A 8 -0.02 4.04 20.36
C SER A 8 1.36 3.55 19.98
N VAL A 9 1.88 2.56 20.72
CA VAL A 9 3.04 1.77 20.32
C VAL A 9 2.73 1.29 18.91
N ARG A 10 3.38 1.88 17.91
CA ARG A 10 3.19 1.49 16.52
C ARG A 10 3.66 0.05 16.43
N ALA A 11 2.76 -0.86 16.08
CA ALA A 11 3.16 -2.21 15.72
C ALA A 11 4.28 -2.07 14.67
N LEU A 12 5.42 -2.71 14.91
CA LEU A 12 6.54 -2.67 13.97
C LEU A 12 6.03 -3.26 12.64
N LEU A 13 5.86 -2.40 11.65
CA LEU A 13 5.32 -2.76 10.35
C LEU A 13 6.25 -3.78 9.69
N LYS A 14 5.77 -5.01 9.51
CA LYS A 14 6.58 -6.09 8.94
C LYS A 14 6.55 -6.03 7.43
N TRP A 15 7.71 -5.78 6.84
CA TRP A 15 7.91 -5.80 5.39
C TRP A 15 8.35 -7.18 4.93
N SER A 16 7.81 -7.65 3.81
CA SER A 16 8.14 -8.96 3.23
C SER A 16 7.85 -8.96 1.72
N GLY A 17 8.29 -10.01 1.01
CA GLY A 17 8.10 -10.12 -0.44
C GLY A 17 9.25 -9.49 -1.22
N PHE A 18 8.95 -8.65 -2.22
CA PHE A 18 9.96 -7.89 -2.95
C PHE A 18 10.69 -6.94 -2.02
N ASP A 19 12.02 -6.91 -2.12
CA ASP A 19 12.85 -6.03 -1.32
C ASP A 19 12.60 -4.58 -1.73
N ARG A 20 11.97 -3.80 -0.84
CA ARG A 20 11.65 -2.39 -1.08
C ARG A 20 12.91 -1.56 -1.41
N ALA A 21 14.08 -1.96 -0.93
CA ALA A 21 15.33 -1.23 -1.20
C ALA A 21 15.78 -1.39 -2.66
N LYS A 22 15.29 -2.43 -3.35
CA LYS A 22 15.55 -2.67 -4.77
C LYS A 22 14.49 -2.05 -5.68
N LEU A 23 13.45 -1.43 -5.12
CA LEU A 23 12.50 -0.68 -5.92
C LEU A 23 13.16 0.59 -6.45
N PRO A 24 12.83 1.02 -7.68
CA PRO A 24 13.18 2.36 -8.13
C PRO A 24 12.64 3.40 -7.15
N ASP A 25 13.37 4.51 -6.97
CA ASP A 25 13.10 5.49 -5.90
C ASP A 25 11.65 6.00 -5.91
N ASP A 26 11.11 6.30 -7.09
CA ASP A 26 9.72 6.75 -7.24
C ASP A 26 8.71 5.72 -6.68
N TRP A 27 8.96 4.43 -6.92
CA TRP A 27 8.09 3.35 -6.48
C TRP A 27 8.26 3.03 -5.01
N ARG A 28 9.48 3.14 -4.48
CA ARG A 28 9.74 3.05 -3.05
C ARG A 28 8.97 4.14 -2.31
N ASN A 29 9.11 5.39 -2.76
CA ASN A 29 8.39 6.54 -2.21
C ASN A 29 6.88 6.32 -2.29
N ALA A 30 6.35 5.84 -3.42
CA ALA A 30 4.93 5.57 -3.57
C ALA A 30 4.40 4.55 -2.55
N VAL A 31 5.11 3.43 -2.36
CA VAL A 31 4.71 2.39 -1.41
C VAL A 31 4.82 2.90 0.03
N GLU A 32 5.86 3.67 0.35
CA GLU A 32 6.03 4.30 1.67
C GLU A 32 4.92 5.32 1.95
N THR A 33 4.61 6.22 1.03
CA THR A 33 3.51 7.19 1.16
C THR A 33 2.15 6.51 1.29
N PHE A 34 1.91 5.42 0.57
CA PHE A 34 0.64 4.70 0.67
C PHE A 34 0.45 4.03 2.04
N THR A 35 1.56 3.59 2.66
CA THR A 35 1.58 2.77 3.88
C THR A 35 2.03 3.51 5.13
N MET A 36 2.39 4.79 5.00
CA MET A 36 2.71 5.65 6.13
C MET A 36 1.47 5.85 7.01
N PRO A 37 1.68 6.25 8.28
CA PRO A 37 0.57 6.58 9.16
C PRO A 37 -0.34 7.68 8.58
N GLY A 38 -1.65 7.44 8.57
CA GLY A 38 -2.65 8.30 7.92
C GLY A 38 -2.70 8.16 6.39
N GLY A 39 -1.91 7.26 5.81
CA GLY A 39 -1.93 6.94 4.38
C GLY A 39 -3.14 6.12 3.95
N GLY A 40 -3.29 5.95 2.64
CA GLY A 40 -4.47 5.29 2.05
C GLY A 40 -4.67 3.83 2.46
N ALA A 41 -3.60 3.13 2.88
CA ALA A 41 -3.70 1.77 3.40
C ALA A 41 -4.30 1.73 4.81
N GLU A 42 -3.85 2.61 5.72
CA GLU A 42 -4.36 2.67 7.10
C GLU A 42 -5.82 3.12 7.13
N ALA A 43 -6.20 4.07 6.27
CA ALA A 43 -7.59 4.51 6.13
C ALA A 43 -8.57 3.37 5.75
N LYS A 44 -8.07 2.29 5.13
CA LYS A 44 -8.89 1.16 4.66
C LYS A 44 -8.78 -0.10 5.52
N LEU A 45 -7.66 -0.29 6.22
CA LEU A 45 -7.34 -1.54 6.92
C LEU A 45 -7.02 -1.33 8.41
N GLY A 46 -7.15 -0.11 8.91
CA GLY A 46 -6.74 0.26 10.26
C GLY A 46 -5.23 0.18 10.42
N LYS A 47 -4.74 0.10 11.67
CA LYS A 47 -3.30 0.09 11.95
C LYS A 47 -2.62 -1.07 11.22
N LEU A 48 -1.63 -0.74 10.40
CA LEU A 48 -0.96 -1.71 9.55
C LEU A 48 -0.02 -2.62 10.34
N LYS A 49 -0.06 -3.93 10.05
CA LYS A 49 0.75 -4.96 10.70
C LYS A 49 1.80 -5.54 9.75
N ARG A 50 1.42 -5.79 8.50
CA ARG A 50 2.28 -6.43 7.50
C ARG A 50 2.05 -5.87 6.11
N ILE A 51 3.14 -5.69 5.37
CA ILE A 51 3.13 -5.39 3.94
C ILE A 51 3.93 -6.48 3.23
N TYR A 52 3.31 -7.08 2.23
CA TYR A 52 3.92 -8.05 1.34
C TYR A 52 3.90 -7.52 -0.09
N ILE A 53 5.04 -7.07 -0.60
CA ILE A 53 5.15 -6.60 -1.98
C ILE A 53 5.22 -7.83 -2.89
N ARG A 54 4.24 -7.97 -3.79
CA ARG A 54 4.13 -9.15 -4.65
C ARG A 54 5.11 -9.05 -5.82
N TYR A 55 5.61 -10.21 -6.22
CA TYR A 55 6.36 -10.40 -7.46
C TYR A 55 5.39 -10.72 -8.60
N ARG A 56 5.65 -10.20 -9.80
CA ARG A 56 5.04 -10.66 -11.06
C ARG A 56 6.16 -11.14 -11.97
N GLY A 57 6.51 -12.43 -11.86
CA GLY A 57 7.75 -12.93 -12.43
C GLY A 57 8.94 -12.35 -11.68
N ASN A 58 9.83 -11.64 -12.39
CA ASN A 58 11.00 -11.00 -11.80
C ASN A 58 10.78 -9.52 -11.43
N ASP A 59 9.68 -8.90 -11.86
CA ASP A 59 9.43 -7.47 -11.66
C ASP A 59 8.25 -7.21 -10.71
N PRO A 60 8.39 -6.28 -9.75
CA PRO A 60 7.29 -5.89 -8.87
C PRO A 60 6.34 -4.88 -9.55
N VAL A 61 6.85 -4.13 -10.53
CA VAL A 61 6.12 -3.11 -11.29
C VAL A 61 5.52 -3.74 -12.54
N HIS A 62 4.21 -3.65 -12.70
CA HIS A 62 3.49 -4.25 -13.82
C HIS A 62 2.29 -3.41 -14.20
N GLN A 63 1.73 -3.63 -15.40
CA GLN A 63 0.46 -3.03 -15.76
C GLN A 63 -0.69 -3.74 -15.03
N SER A 64 -1.71 -2.98 -14.67
CA SER A 64 -2.89 -3.55 -14.01
C SER A 64 -3.62 -4.49 -14.96
N HIS A 65 -3.82 -5.75 -14.55
CA HIS A 65 -4.67 -6.69 -15.31
C HIS A 65 -6.17 -6.48 -15.04
N PHE A 66 -6.53 -5.60 -14.10
CA PHE A 66 -7.94 -5.37 -13.73
C PHE A 66 -8.70 -4.56 -14.79
N ASN A 67 -8.02 -3.66 -15.48
CA ASN A 67 -8.57 -2.94 -16.61
C ASN A 67 -7.53 -2.97 -17.75
N PRO A 68 -7.74 -3.78 -18.81
CA PRO A 68 -6.82 -3.88 -19.94
C PRO A 68 -6.56 -2.55 -20.66
N GLU A 69 -7.50 -1.60 -20.55
CA GLU A 69 -7.36 -0.25 -21.10
C GLU A 69 -6.50 0.65 -20.21
N ASP A 70 -6.36 0.31 -18.92
CA ASP A 70 -5.54 1.04 -17.96
C ASP A 70 -4.08 0.58 -18.06
N LYS A 71 -3.34 1.21 -18.97
CA LYS A 71 -1.92 0.96 -19.21
C LYS A 71 -1.01 1.52 -18.11
N ARG A 72 -1.57 2.06 -17.01
CA ARG A 72 -0.77 2.57 -15.90
C ARG A 72 -0.04 1.44 -15.20
N TRP A 73 1.21 1.72 -14.85
CA TRP A 73 2.04 0.85 -14.04
C TRP A 73 1.56 0.88 -12.59
N VAL A 74 1.64 -0.26 -11.92
CA VAL A 74 1.28 -0.45 -10.52
C VAL A 74 2.23 -1.42 -9.82
N ILE A 75 2.31 -1.30 -8.51
CA ILE A 75 2.84 -2.34 -7.62
C ILE A 75 1.68 -3.00 -6.91
N SER A 76 1.62 -4.34 -6.98
CA SER A 76 0.68 -5.12 -6.18
C SER A 76 1.29 -5.35 -4.80
N ALA A 77 0.70 -4.77 -3.75
CA ALA A 77 1.08 -5.01 -2.37
C ALA A 77 -0.10 -5.63 -1.62
N GLU A 78 0.16 -6.72 -0.93
CA GLU A 78 -0.78 -7.29 0.00
C GLU A 78 -0.52 -6.74 1.39
N ILE A 79 -1.51 -6.03 1.92
CA ILE A 79 -1.40 -5.29 3.16
C ILE A 79 -2.36 -5.91 4.17
N SER A 80 -1.87 -6.13 5.38
CA SER A 80 -2.66 -6.60 6.51
C SER A 80 -2.63 -5.55 7.60
N GLY A 81 -3.80 -5.11 8.05
CA GLY A 81 -3.99 -4.23 9.19
C GLY A 81 -4.86 -4.87 10.28
N GLU A 82 -5.38 -4.06 11.18
CA GLU A 82 -6.30 -4.49 12.24
C GLU A 82 -7.65 -4.93 11.68
N ASP A 83 -8.15 -4.25 10.65
CA ASP A 83 -9.49 -4.47 10.09
C ASP A 83 -9.51 -5.55 8.99
N GLY A 84 -8.34 -6.12 8.67
CA GLY A 84 -8.24 -7.26 7.76
C GLY A 84 -7.05 -7.17 6.82
N ARG A 85 -7.14 -7.92 5.71
CA ARG A 85 -6.09 -8.04 4.71
C ARG A 85 -6.66 -7.79 3.33
N LYS A 86 -5.97 -6.97 2.53
CA LYS A 86 -6.37 -6.66 1.16
C LYS A 86 -5.16 -6.54 0.24
N VAL A 87 -5.35 -6.93 -1.01
CA VAL A 87 -4.39 -6.66 -2.08
C VAL A 87 -4.71 -5.29 -2.66
N CYS A 88 -3.75 -4.38 -2.54
CA CYS A 88 -3.81 -3.02 -3.05
C CYS A 88 -2.87 -2.91 -4.25
N HIS A 89 -3.32 -2.24 -5.31
CA HIS A 89 -2.42 -1.79 -6.36
C HIS A 89 -2.02 -0.35 -6.03
N ILE A 90 -0.74 -0.07 -6.00
CA ILE A 90 -0.17 1.24 -5.67
C ILE A 90 0.37 1.82 -6.97
N PHE A 91 -0.08 3.02 -7.33
CA PHE A 91 0.42 3.77 -8.48
C PHE A 91 1.72 4.51 -8.14
N LYS A 92 2.41 5.02 -9.16
CA LYS A 92 3.66 5.77 -9.02
C LYS A 92 3.52 7.03 -8.16
N ASP A 93 2.31 7.60 -8.07
CA ASP A 93 2.01 8.79 -7.27
C ASP A 93 1.75 8.48 -5.79
N GLY A 94 1.86 7.22 -5.37
CA GLY A 94 1.60 6.79 -3.99
C GLY A 94 0.11 6.66 -3.66
N LYS A 95 -0.79 6.84 -4.62
CA LYS A 95 -2.21 6.54 -4.44
C LYS A 95 -2.47 5.07 -4.73
N GLY A 96 -3.30 4.46 -3.90
CA GLY A 96 -3.82 3.11 -4.18
C GLY A 96 -4.93 3.19 -5.22
N THR A 97 -5.06 2.17 -6.08
CA THR A 97 -6.28 1.98 -6.87
C THR A 97 -7.46 1.84 -5.91
N THR A 98 -8.35 2.82 -5.91
CA THR A 98 -9.75 2.58 -5.59
C THR A 98 -10.34 1.71 -6.71
N LYS A 99 -11.28 0.81 -6.39
CA LYS A 99 -11.96 0.02 -7.42
C LYS A 99 -12.59 1.01 -8.42
N LYS A 100 -12.84 0.60 -9.68
CA LYS A 100 -13.38 1.48 -10.75
C LYS A 100 -14.73 2.17 -10.39
N ASP A 101 -15.33 1.84 -9.24
CA ASP A 101 -16.55 2.44 -8.70
C ASP A 101 -16.38 3.14 -7.32
N ASP A 102 -15.16 3.16 -6.76
CA ASP A 102 -14.81 3.92 -5.53
C ASP A 102 -14.19 5.28 -5.92
N ASP A 103 -14.79 5.99 -6.88
CA ASP A 103 -14.30 7.32 -7.27
C ASP A 103 -14.60 8.30 -6.13
N PRO A 104 -13.59 8.98 -5.54
CA PRO A 104 -13.86 10.09 -4.64
C PRO A 104 -14.36 11.25 -5.50
N ARG A 105 -15.67 11.46 -5.50
CA ARG A 105 -16.25 12.76 -5.86
C ARG A 105 -15.67 13.86 -4.99
#